data_AF-A0A8T5F5X3-F1
#
_entry.id   AF-A0A8T5F5X3-F1
#
_cell.length_a   1.000
_cell.length_b   1.000
_cell.length_c   1.000
_cell.angle_alpha   90.00
_cell.angle_beta   90.00
_cell.angle_gamma   90.00
#
_symmetry.space_group_name_H-M   'P 1'
#
loop_
_entity.id
_entity.type
_entity.pdbx_description
1 polymer ?
#
loop_
_entity_poly.entity_id
_entity_poly.type
_entity_poly.pdbx_seq_one_letter_code
_entity_poly.pdbx_strand_id
1 'polypeptide(L)'
;MLQDYLIDEQYNSPLKLLKENNLSYVLFKQTKKYNHSIGGLDILITPIKKYKESIDLLNKNGFSIYFSEKNEPYKTMMVKYCEGFLLVLHIHRQIGWLGMKCLTANEVEKTKIKLNELVYIPSFENQLMIHISHILFENYKIEEYEYRLISDLLKKELDWKYIYSITEAYGWKYSFSRFIGCFKTNPEELFSNSKNFPYSLKNSFTVPANFKRIFSKDFGLISWFLFKQIFQFFSKRASLKRKGTLIAFSGVNGSGKTTLSKGLLKAYAKLFDRLNLNSEYYYFGWKPIFPWTKLISKKMEKKGKRVYDESINKEKIPNFSLKLELLFLYVFIEDLFRYLFHIYPKLRKRELVVSDRYFYRMYGQYPYAKNSRLIKYLVKMFPRPDFTFLLEVEVDILAERRKDQTRQNLEEQRDNYTNLIKIVKPIRVKSRKFVDKNLYKLIEVTWKDMFRKLGY
;
A
#
# COMPACT_ATOMS: atom_id res chain seq x y z
N MET A 1 22.70 17.72 -2.46
CA MET A 1 22.65 17.48 -0.99
C MET A 1 22.07 16.11 -0.63
N LEU A 2 20.78 15.83 -0.82
CA LEU A 2 20.24 14.46 -0.58
C LEU A 2 20.52 13.50 -1.76
N GLN A 3 20.54 14.02 -2.99
CA GLN A 3 20.82 13.24 -4.20
C GLN A 3 22.22 12.59 -4.17
N ASP A 4 23.20 13.23 -3.52
CA ASP A 4 24.56 12.69 -3.34
C ASP A 4 24.56 11.36 -2.56
N TYR A 5 23.46 11.06 -1.87
CA TYR A 5 23.23 9.84 -1.11
C TYR A 5 22.13 8.95 -1.71
N LEU A 6 21.72 9.22 -2.95
CA LEU A 6 20.58 8.56 -3.62
C LEU A 6 19.28 8.60 -2.80
N ILE A 7 19.13 9.61 -1.94
CA ILE A 7 17.90 9.88 -1.20
C ILE A 7 17.02 10.77 -2.07
N ASP A 8 15.81 10.28 -2.36
CA ASP A 8 14.80 11.04 -3.11
C ASP A 8 14.51 12.38 -2.42
N GLU A 9 14.42 13.46 -3.20
CA GLU A 9 14.24 14.81 -2.66
C GLU A 9 12.96 14.97 -1.84
N GLN A 10 11.97 14.10 -2.05
CA GLN A 10 10.74 14.10 -1.27
C GLN A 10 10.96 13.79 0.22
N TYR A 11 12.10 13.16 0.58
CA TYR A 11 12.50 12.98 1.97
C TYR A 11 13.04 14.26 2.62
N ASN A 12 13.31 15.34 1.87
CA ASN A 12 13.72 16.63 2.46
C ASN A 12 12.69 17.16 3.45
N SER A 13 11.39 17.10 3.11
CA SER A 13 10.31 17.64 3.94
C SER A 13 10.26 17.00 5.33
N PRO A 14 10.18 15.66 5.48
CA PRO A 14 10.16 15.05 6.82
C PRO A 14 11.46 15.24 7.60
N LEU A 15 12.62 15.28 6.93
CA LEU A 15 13.90 15.50 7.60
C LEU A 15 14.04 16.93 8.14
N LYS A 16 13.65 17.94 7.34
CA LYS A 16 13.57 19.34 7.79
C LYS A 16 12.60 19.48 8.96
N LEU A 17 11.42 18.87 8.86
CA LEU A 17 10.43 18.88 9.93
C LEU A 17 10.99 18.36 11.27
N LEU A 18 11.73 17.24 11.26
CA LEU A 18 12.39 16.73 12.46
C LEU A 18 13.43 17.73 12.99
N LYS A 19 14.28 18.28 12.12
CA LYS A 19 15.34 19.23 12.50
C LYS A 19 14.78 20.53 13.07
N GLU A 20 13.79 21.14 12.42
CA GLU A 20 13.13 22.38 12.84
C GLU A 20 12.45 22.26 14.21
N ASN A 21 12.09 21.04 14.62
CA ASN A 21 11.52 20.73 15.92
C ASN A 21 12.56 20.20 16.94
N ASN A 22 13.86 20.44 16.69
CA ASN A 22 14.97 20.04 17.56
C ASN A 22 15.00 18.52 17.86
N LEU A 23 14.56 17.69 16.92
CA LEU A 23 14.67 16.24 17.00
C LEU A 23 15.93 15.78 16.28
N SER A 24 16.91 15.30 17.03
CA SER A 24 18.13 14.73 16.46
C SER A 24 17.86 13.31 15.93
N TYR A 25 18.51 12.97 14.82
CA TYR A 25 18.38 11.67 14.19
C TYR A 25 19.62 11.27 13.41
N VAL A 26 19.72 9.99 13.08
CA VAL A 26 20.77 9.39 12.24
C VAL A 26 20.15 8.51 11.16
N LEU A 27 20.59 8.67 9.91
CA LEU A 27 20.20 7.83 8.77
C LEU A 27 21.12 6.61 8.74
N PHE A 28 20.75 5.53 9.42
CA PHE A 28 21.72 4.53 9.83
C PHE A 28 22.03 3.43 8.81
N LYS A 29 21.23 3.29 7.75
CA LYS A 29 21.53 2.39 6.61
C LYS A 29 22.14 3.11 5.40
N GLN A 30 22.29 4.44 5.45
CA GLN A 30 22.84 5.23 4.34
C GLN A 30 24.33 5.45 4.51
N THR A 31 25.06 5.45 3.39
CA THR A 31 26.51 5.61 3.40
C THR A 31 26.93 6.66 2.38
N LYS A 32 28.19 7.13 2.45
CA LYS A 32 28.69 8.14 1.52
C LYS A 32 28.85 7.61 0.08
N LYS A 33 29.11 6.32 -0.08
CA LYS A 33 29.57 5.73 -1.36
C LYS A 33 28.63 4.67 -1.92
N TYR A 34 27.93 3.95 -1.06
CA TYR A 34 27.12 2.80 -1.42
C TYR A 34 25.69 3.01 -0.93
N ASN A 35 24.85 3.51 -1.82
CA ASN A 35 23.42 3.66 -1.58
C ASN A 35 22.66 2.81 -2.59
N HIS A 36 21.51 2.29 -2.17
CA HIS A 36 20.59 1.53 -3.01
C HIS A 36 19.29 2.30 -3.16
N SER A 37 18.43 1.89 -4.09
CA SER A 37 17.09 2.48 -4.21
C SER A 37 16.33 2.26 -2.90
N ILE A 38 16.03 3.36 -2.21
CA ILE A 38 15.49 3.33 -0.87
C ILE A 38 13.99 2.98 -0.95
N GLY A 39 13.63 1.79 -0.47
CA GLY A 39 12.22 1.40 -0.27
C GLY A 39 11.54 2.19 0.86
N GLY A 40 12.34 2.64 1.84
CA GLY A 40 11.95 3.53 2.93
C GLY A 40 13.17 4.02 3.71
N LEU A 41 13.09 5.21 4.29
CA LEU A 41 14.22 5.82 4.99
C LEU A 41 14.31 5.32 6.44
N ASP A 42 15.40 4.65 6.79
CA ASP A 42 15.71 4.19 8.14
C ASP A 42 16.32 5.31 9.00
N ILE A 43 15.53 5.80 9.97
CA ILE A 43 15.84 6.93 10.84
C ILE A 43 15.93 6.45 12.28
N LEU A 44 17.09 6.61 12.91
CA LEU A 44 17.29 6.37 14.34
C LEU A 44 17.12 7.69 15.10
N ILE A 45 16.15 7.77 16.01
CA ILE A 45 15.87 8.97 16.79
C ILE A 45 16.77 9.06 18.03
N THR A 46 17.44 10.20 18.21
CA THR A 46 18.34 10.48 19.32
C THR A 46 17.96 11.81 20.00
N PRO A 47 17.93 11.89 21.35
CA PRO A 47 17.95 10.79 22.31
C PRO A 47 16.65 9.97 22.30
N ILE A 48 16.70 8.75 22.83
CA ILE A 48 15.56 7.80 22.88
C ILE A 48 14.25 8.42 23.42
N LYS A 49 14.35 9.33 24.39
CA LYS A 49 13.20 10.01 25.02
C LYS A 49 12.35 10.81 24.02
N LYS A 50 12.95 11.23 22.90
CA LYS A 50 12.29 12.00 21.82
C LYS A 50 11.58 11.11 20.79
N TYR A 51 11.66 9.79 20.92
CA TYR A 51 11.05 8.84 19.97
C TYR A 51 9.54 9.06 19.80
N LYS A 52 8.77 9.07 20.89
CA LYS A 52 7.31 9.24 20.84
C LYS A 52 6.94 10.62 20.27
N GLU A 53 7.66 11.65 20.68
CA GLU A 53 7.49 13.03 20.18
C GLU A 53 7.69 13.10 18.66
N SER A 54 8.68 12.39 18.12
CA SER A 54 8.92 12.32 16.67
C SER A 54 7.78 11.66 15.90
N ILE A 55 7.20 10.58 16.46
CA ILE A 55 6.05 9.89 15.85
C ILE A 55 4.83 10.80 15.89
N ASP A 56 4.57 11.46 17.03
CA ASP A 56 3.44 12.37 17.18
C ASP A 56 3.56 13.59 16.25
N LEU A 57 4.78 14.14 16.09
CA LEU A 57 5.06 15.22 15.15
C LEU A 57 4.79 14.79 13.70
N LEU A 58 5.32 13.64 13.27
CA LEU A 58 5.12 13.13 11.91
C LEU A 58 3.62 12.85 11.65
N ASN A 59 2.91 12.29 12.63
CA ASN A 59 1.48 12.03 12.53
C ASN A 59 0.67 13.33 12.36
N LYS A 60 0.97 14.37 13.15
CA LYS A 60 0.39 15.72 12.99
C LYS A 60 0.65 16.31 11.60
N ASN A 61 1.72 15.90 10.93
CA ASN A 61 2.11 16.34 9.59
C ASN A 61 1.66 15.38 8.48
N GLY A 62 0.63 14.57 8.74
CA GLY A 62 -0.06 13.76 7.75
C GLY A 62 0.53 12.38 7.50
N PHE A 63 1.61 12.01 8.19
CA PHE A 63 2.05 10.61 8.19
C PHE A 63 1.04 9.74 8.95
N SER A 64 0.99 8.46 8.61
CA SER A 64 0.16 7.49 9.30
C SER A 64 1.00 6.30 9.71
N ILE A 65 0.78 5.79 10.91
CA ILE A 65 1.45 4.59 11.40
C ILE A 65 0.95 3.42 10.56
N TYR A 66 1.85 2.85 9.77
CA TYR A 66 1.59 1.65 9.00
C TYR A 66 1.83 0.42 9.85
N PHE A 67 2.95 0.45 10.58
CA PHE A 67 3.45 -0.68 11.33
C PHE A 67 4.06 -0.16 12.63
N SER A 68 3.68 -0.73 13.76
CA SER A 68 4.06 -0.22 15.08
C SER A 68 5.06 -1.13 15.79
N GLU A 69 5.58 -0.71 16.94
CA GLU A 69 6.43 -1.57 17.77
C GLU A 69 5.72 -2.84 18.29
N LYS A 70 4.39 -2.89 18.26
CA LYS A 70 3.63 -4.13 18.54
C LYS A 70 3.86 -5.21 17.47
N ASN A 71 4.34 -4.78 16.30
CA ASN A 71 4.58 -5.59 15.14
C ASN A 71 6.08 -5.82 14.88
N GLU A 72 7.01 -4.96 15.27
CA GLU A 72 8.46 -5.25 15.28
C GLU A 72 9.08 -4.38 16.37
N PRO A 73 9.71 -4.97 17.40
CA PRO A 73 10.29 -4.18 18.48
C PRO A 73 11.27 -3.14 17.96
N TYR A 74 11.29 -1.96 18.59
CA TYR A 74 12.19 -0.84 18.32
C TYR A 74 11.91 -0.02 17.07
N LYS A 75 10.95 -0.44 16.23
CA LYS A 75 10.68 0.15 14.92
C LYS A 75 9.21 0.49 14.74
N THR A 76 8.96 1.69 14.24
CA THR A 76 7.64 2.14 13.76
C THR A 76 7.77 2.58 12.32
N MET A 77 7.04 1.94 11.41
CA MET A 77 6.95 2.37 10.01
C MET A 77 5.82 3.38 9.87
N MET A 78 6.17 4.57 9.39
CA MET A 78 5.22 5.63 9.08
C MET A 78 5.21 5.86 7.57
N VAL A 79 4.01 6.08 7.02
CA VAL A 79 3.86 6.35 5.59
C VAL A 79 3.09 7.64 5.33
N LYS A 80 3.41 8.31 4.23
CA LYS A 80 2.68 9.47 3.71
C LYS A 80 2.69 9.43 2.19
N TYR A 81 1.53 9.54 1.56
CA TYR A 81 1.45 9.65 0.11
C TYR A 81 1.55 11.12 -0.32
N CYS A 82 2.56 11.46 -1.11
CA CYS A 82 2.80 12.80 -1.66
C CYS A 82 3.07 12.68 -3.16
N GLU A 83 2.33 13.41 -4.00
CA GLU A 83 2.67 13.61 -5.42
C GLU A 83 2.98 12.33 -6.23
N GLY A 84 2.25 11.24 -6.00
CA GLY A 84 2.50 9.98 -6.73
C GLY A 84 3.56 9.08 -6.10
N PHE A 85 4.09 9.46 -4.96
CA PHE A 85 5.13 8.75 -4.23
C PHE A 85 4.64 8.43 -2.81
N LEU A 86 4.95 7.23 -2.35
CA LEU A 86 4.75 6.86 -0.96
C LEU A 86 6.05 7.08 -0.21
N LEU A 87 6.08 8.11 0.63
CA LEU A 87 7.14 8.29 1.61
C LEU A 87 6.97 7.22 2.66
N VAL A 88 8.02 6.43 2.87
CA VAL A 88 8.10 5.39 3.90
C VAL A 88 9.23 5.76 4.83
N LEU A 89 8.94 5.94 6.12
CA LEU A 89 9.92 6.19 7.15
C LEU A 89 9.91 5.02 8.13
N HIS A 90 11.06 4.38 8.32
CA HIS A 90 11.26 3.44 9.41
C HIS A 90 11.87 4.22 10.57
N ILE A 91 11.05 4.55 11.57
CA ILE A 91 11.47 5.30 12.76
C ILE A 91 11.89 4.31 13.83
N HIS A 92 13.17 4.31 14.16
CA HIS A 92 13.80 3.42 15.11
C HIS A 92 14.15 4.16 16.40
N ARG A 93 13.90 3.52 17.55
CA ARG A 93 14.46 3.97 18.84
C ARG A 93 15.75 3.25 19.20
N GLN A 94 15.98 2.08 18.62
CA GLN A 94 17.20 1.27 18.74
C GLN A 94 17.37 0.52 17.42
N ILE A 95 18.60 0.13 17.10
CA ILE A 95 18.87 -0.71 15.94
C ILE A 95 18.77 -2.17 16.38
N GLY A 96 17.81 -2.87 15.79
CA GLY A 96 17.61 -4.28 16.04
C GLY A 96 16.62 -4.88 15.04
N TRP A 97 16.66 -6.21 14.93
CA TRP A 97 15.84 -6.96 13.99
C TRP A 97 15.27 -8.19 14.67
N LEU A 98 13.98 -8.45 14.43
CA LEU A 98 13.26 -9.58 15.05
C LEU A 98 13.41 -9.61 16.58
N GLY A 99 13.45 -8.44 17.21
CA GLY A 99 13.64 -8.26 18.65
C GLY A 99 15.09 -8.36 19.14
N MET A 100 16.04 -8.78 18.30
CA MET A 100 17.46 -8.79 18.65
C MET A 100 18.02 -7.37 18.57
N LYS A 101 18.41 -6.83 19.72
CA LYS A 101 19.09 -5.55 19.81
C LYS A 101 20.53 -5.69 19.31
N CYS A 102 20.96 -4.81 18.42
CA CYS A 102 22.32 -4.81 17.87
C CYS A 102 23.11 -3.57 18.28
N LEU A 103 22.46 -2.40 18.29
CA LEU A 103 23.05 -1.11 18.66
C LEU A 103 21.99 -0.19 19.29
N THR A 104 22.40 0.66 20.22
CA THR A 104 21.56 1.70 20.83
C THR A 104 21.67 3.03 20.11
N ALA A 105 20.62 3.84 20.24
CA ALA A 105 20.64 5.25 19.84
C ALA A 105 21.82 6.02 20.46
N ASN A 106 22.18 5.73 21.72
CA ASN A 106 23.27 6.42 22.42
C ASN A 106 24.66 6.05 21.87
N GLU A 107 24.91 4.78 21.55
CA GLU A 107 26.17 4.34 20.93
C GLU A 107 26.35 4.97 19.55
N VAL A 108 25.28 5.03 18.75
CA VAL A 108 25.33 5.65 17.43
C VAL A 108 25.47 7.17 17.53
N GLU A 109 24.78 7.82 18.46
CA GLU A 109 24.85 9.27 18.64
C GLU A 109 26.26 9.75 18.98
N LYS A 110 26.98 9.01 19.83
CA LYS A 110 28.34 9.37 20.28
C LYS A 110 29.36 9.43 19.15
N THR A 111 29.18 8.64 18.10
CA THR A 111 30.16 8.49 17.02
C THR A 111 29.59 8.86 15.65
N LYS A 112 28.41 9.51 15.60
CA LYS A 112 27.80 9.90 14.33
C LYS A 112 28.68 10.89 13.57
N ILE A 113 28.69 10.75 12.26
CA ILE A 113 29.40 11.63 11.34
C ILE A 113 28.38 12.57 10.71
N LYS A 114 28.59 13.88 10.87
CA LYS A 114 27.82 14.91 10.17
C LYS A 114 28.29 14.98 8.72
N LEU A 115 27.42 14.66 7.77
CA LEU A 115 27.72 14.81 6.35
C LEU A 115 27.32 16.18 5.83
N ASN A 116 26.13 16.62 6.24
CA ASN A 116 25.63 17.96 5.95
C ASN A 116 24.63 18.40 7.04
N GLU A 117 23.91 19.48 6.77
CA GLU A 117 22.93 20.04 7.68
C GLU A 117 21.76 19.13 8.06
N LEU A 118 21.37 18.21 7.18
CA LEU A 118 20.21 17.33 7.33
C LEU A 118 20.61 15.86 7.47
N VAL A 119 21.86 15.50 7.23
CA VAL A 119 22.30 14.11 7.16
C VAL A 119 23.42 13.84 8.16
N TYR A 120 23.09 13.02 9.13
CA TYR A 120 24.03 12.35 10.02
C TYR A 120 24.01 10.85 9.70
N ILE A 121 25.19 10.23 9.60
CA ILE A 121 25.34 8.79 9.42
C ILE A 121 26.16 8.19 10.58
N PRO A 122 26.15 6.87 10.78
CA PRO A 122 26.96 6.24 11.83
C PRO A 122 28.47 6.31 11.52
N SER A 123 29.33 6.09 12.52
CA SER A 123 30.77 5.86 12.30
C SER A 123 31.03 4.63 11.43
N PHE A 124 32.27 4.42 10.97
CA PHE A 124 32.62 3.24 10.16
C PHE A 124 32.41 1.92 10.93
N GLU A 125 32.73 1.88 12.23
CA GLU A 125 32.49 0.74 13.12
C GLU A 125 31.00 0.43 13.23
N ASN A 126 30.19 1.47 13.45
CA ASN A 126 28.74 1.31 13.57
C ASN A 126 28.12 0.92 12.21
N GLN A 127 28.56 1.48 11.09
CA GLN A 127 28.11 1.05 9.76
C GLN A 127 28.42 -0.44 9.53
N LEU A 128 29.64 -0.88 9.85
CA LEU A 128 30.03 -2.29 9.70
C LEU A 128 29.11 -3.21 10.53
N MET A 129 28.88 -2.87 11.80
CA MET A 129 27.98 -3.62 12.67
C MET A 129 26.56 -3.64 12.12
N ILE A 130 25.99 -2.49 11.75
CA ILE A 130 24.62 -2.35 11.23
C ILE A 130 24.39 -3.25 10.03
N HIS A 131 25.24 -3.16 9.00
CA HIS A 131 25.04 -3.91 7.77
C HIS A 131 25.24 -5.42 7.98
N ILE A 132 26.21 -5.83 8.79
CA ILE A 132 26.37 -7.25 9.12
C ILE A 132 25.18 -7.77 9.93
N SER A 133 24.67 -7.02 10.90
CA SER A 133 23.48 -7.43 11.64
C SER A 133 22.23 -7.50 10.76
N HIS A 134 22.09 -6.59 9.80
CA HIS A 134 21.00 -6.62 8.81
C HIS A 134 21.05 -7.89 7.96
N ILE A 135 22.23 -8.24 7.45
CA ILE A 135 22.47 -9.48 6.69
C ILE A 135 22.17 -10.72 7.55
N LEU A 136 22.67 -10.76 8.79
CA LEU A 136 22.56 -11.92 9.66
C LEU A 136 21.15 -12.15 10.23
N PHE A 137 20.38 -11.09 10.48
CA PHE A 137 19.14 -11.18 11.26
C PHE A 137 17.87 -10.77 10.51
N GLU A 138 17.96 -10.00 9.42
CA GLU A 138 16.81 -9.60 8.60
C GLU A 138 16.82 -10.31 7.23
N ASN A 139 17.90 -10.14 6.47
CA ASN A 139 17.92 -10.52 5.05
C ASN A 139 18.32 -11.97 4.80
N TYR A 140 19.23 -12.52 5.59
CA TYR A 140 19.89 -13.81 5.35
C TYR A 140 20.54 -13.94 3.97
N LYS A 141 20.83 -12.79 3.34
CA LYS A 141 21.51 -12.65 2.07
C LYS A 141 22.32 -11.36 2.10
N ILE A 142 23.37 -11.31 1.30
CA ILE A 142 24.15 -10.11 1.06
C ILE A 142 23.88 -9.58 -0.35
N GLU A 143 23.55 -8.30 -0.43
CA GLU A 143 23.42 -7.61 -1.70
C GLU A 143 24.80 -7.11 -2.19
N GLU A 144 24.93 -6.85 -3.49
CA GLU A 144 26.21 -6.41 -4.08
C GLU A 144 26.76 -5.15 -3.41
N TYR A 145 25.89 -4.17 -3.12
CA TYR A 145 26.30 -2.93 -2.47
C TYR A 145 26.78 -3.15 -1.03
N GLU A 146 26.17 -4.09 -0.29
CA GLU A 146 26.57 -4.43 1.08
C GLU A 146 27.94 -5.12 1.07
N TYR A 147 28.18 -6.01 0.10
CA TYR A 147 29.48 -6.66 -0.09
C TYR A 147 30.59 -5.62 -0.34
N ARG A 148 30.35 -4.70 -1.28
CA ARG A 148 31.31 -3.62 -1.59
C ARG A 148 31.54 -2.69 -0.40
N LEU A 149 30.47 -2.33 0.31
CA LEU A 149 30.54 -1.50 1.52
C LEU A 149 31.39 -2.16 2.60
N ILE A 150 31.09 -3.42 2.96
CA ILE A 150 31.83 -4.15 3.99
C ILE A 150 33.31 -4.27 3.58
N SER A 151 33.58 -4.60 2.33
CA SER A 151 34.95 -4.69 1.79
C SER A 151 35.72 -3.38 1.96
N ASP A 152 35.09 -2.24 1.71
CA ASP A 152 35.72 -0.93 1.86
C ASP A 152 35.87 -0.50 3.32
N LEU A 153 34.91 -0.83 4.18
CA LEU A 153 35.01 -0.58 5.62
C LEU A 153 36.16 -1.38 6.24
N LEU A 154 36.37 -2.63 5.82
CA LEU A 154 37.46 -3.48 6.33
C LEU A 154 38.86 -3.01 5.92
N LYS A 155 38.99 -2.11 4.94
CA LYS A 155 40.26 -1.44 4.58
C LYS A 155 40.56 -0.23 5.45
N LYS A 156 39.62 0.19 6.30
CA LYS A 156 39.81 1.31 7.23
C LYS A 156 40.44 0.82 8.54
N GLU A 157 41.08 1.74 9.25
CA GLU A 157 41.46 1.52 10.64
C GLU A 157 40.19 1.56 11.49
N LEU A 158 39.78 0.40 11.99
CA LEU A 158 38.57 0.23 12.80
C LEU A 158 38.96 -0.08 14.25
N ASP A 159 38.22 0.50 15.20
CA ASP A 159 38.33 0.11 16.60
C ASP A 159 37.63 -1.24 16.85
N TRP A 160 38.39 -2.33 16.66
CA TRP A 160 37.92 -3.69 16.91
C TRP A 160 37.58 -3.96 18.37
N LYS A 161 38.22 -3.26 19.32
CA LYS A 161 37.92 -3.41 20.75
C LYS A 161 36.52 -2.86 21.03
N TYR A 162 36.20 -1.69 20.50
CA TYR A 162 34.85 -1.13 20.53
C TYR A 162 33.85 -2.08 19.89
N ILE A 163 34.07 -2.51 18.64
CA ILE A 163 33.15 -3.41 17.92
C ILE A 163 32.89 -4.70 18.72
N TYR A 164 33.95 -5.36 19.21
CA TYR A 164 33.77 -6.60 19.97
C TYR A 164 33.10 -6.37 21.32
N SER A 165 33.36 -5.26 22.01
CA SER A 165 32.67 -4.94 23.26
C SER A 165 31.15 -4.77 23.06
N ILE A 166 30.75 -4.09 21.97
CA ILE A 166 29.34 -3.87 21.63
C ILE A 166 28.67 -5.18 21.23
N THR A 167 29.27 -5.93 20.30
CA THR A 167 28.70 -7.20 19.83
C THR A 167 28.63 -8.26 20.95
N GLU A 168 29.55 -8.22 21.91
CA GLU A 168 29.54 -9.07 23.10
C GLU A 168 28.43 -8.67 24.09
N ALA A 169 28.32 -7.37 24.39
CA ALA A 169 27.28 -6.83 25.27
C ALA A 169 25.86 -7.19 24.79
N TYR A 170 25.66 -7.29 23.47
CA TYR A 170 24.39 -7.70 22.87
C TYR A 170 24.32 -9.18 22.46
N GLY A 171 25.32 -9.99 22.79
CA GLY A 171 25.27 -11.45 22.67
C GLY A 171 25.44 -12.01 21.25
N TRP A 172 26.00 -11.25 20.30
CA TRP A 172 26.16 -11.66 18.90
C TRP A 172 27.60 -11.59 18.36
N LYS A 173 28.59 -11.35 19.23
CA LYS A 173 30.04 -11.36 18.92
C LYS A 173 30.48 -12.60 18.13
N TYR A 174 30.10 -13.79 18.58
CA TYR A 174 30.49 -15.04 17.87
C TYR A 174 30.01 -15.05 16.41
N SER A 175 28.74 -14.70 16.17
CA SER A 175 28.17 -14.66 14.82
C SER A 175 28.86 -13.60 13.96
N PHE A 176 29.13 -12.42 14.55
CA PHE A 176 29.85 -11.33 13.89
C PHE A 176 31.29 -11.73 13.54
N SER A 177 32.07 -12.25 14.49
CA SER A 177 33.46 -12.69 14.28
C SER A 177 33.55 -13.80 13.24
N ARG A 178 32.63 -14.77 13.28
CA ARG A 178 32.59 -15.85 12.28
C ARG A 178 32.27 -15.30 10.89
N PHE A 179 31.30 -14.38 10.77
CA PHE A 179 30.99 -13.72 9.51
C PHE A 179 32.21 -12.99 8.96
N ILE A 180 32.86 -12.15 9.77
CA ILE A 180 34.07 -11.41 9.38
C ILE A 180 35.22 -12.35 8.98
N GLY A 181 35.43 -13.43 9.74
CA GLY A 181 36.46 -14.42 9.45
C GLY A 181 36.29 -15.00 8.05
N CYS A 182 35.11 -15.57 7.77
CA CYS A 182 34.82 -16.15 6.46
C CYS A 182 34.79 -15.08 5.35
N PHE A 183 34.30 -13.87 5.63
CA PHE A 183 34.32 -12.78 4.65
C PHE A 183 35.74 -12.41 4.22
N LYS A 184 36.71 -12.48 5.13
CA LYS A 184 38.12 -12.17 4.85
C LYS A 184 38.87 -13.33 4.19
N THR A 185 38.65 -14.57 4.64
CA THR A 185 39.47 -15.72 4.23
C THR A 185 38.89 -16.48 3.04
N ASN A 186 37.58 -16.68 3.02
CA ASN A 186 36.91 -17.48 2.01
C ASN A 186 35.44 -17.03 1.84
N PRO A 187 35.19 -15.96 1.07
CA PRO A 187 33.82 -15.49 0.83
C PRO A 187 32.89 -16.58 0.29
N GLU A 188 33.41 -17.55 -0.48
CA GLU A 188 32.61 -18.67 -1.02
C GLU A 188 32.07 -19.60 0.08
N GLU A 189 32.73 -19.65 1.24
CA GLU A 189 32.21 -20.40 2.38
C GLU A 189 30.95 -19.79 2.98
N LEU A 190 30.74 -18.47 2.85
CA LEU A 190 29.54 -17.80 3.37
C LEU A 190 28.28 -18.13 2.57
N PHE A 191 28.41 -18.44 1.27
CA PHE A 191 27.30 -18.38 0.33
C PHE A 191 26.94 -19.73 -0.29
N SER A 192 25.64 -20.03 -0.39
CA SER A 192 25.16 -21.35 -0.87
C SER A 192 25.08 -21.49 -2.39
N ASN A 193 25.30 -20.40 -3.16
CA ASN A 193 25.33 -20.39 -4.63
C ASN A 193 26.01 -19.08 -5.10
N SER A 194 27.24 -19.14 -5.63
CA SER A 194 28.11 -17.97 -5.83
C SER A 194 28.02 -17.29 -7.20
N LYS A 195 27.12 -17.72 -8.10
CA LYS A 195 27.21 -17.26 -9.49
C LYS A 195 26.73 -15.83 -9.73
N ASN A 196 25.72 -15.34 -8.99
CA ASN A 196 25.20 -13.97 -9.13
C ASN A 196 24.66 -13.45 -7.79
N PHE A 197 24.77 -12.14 -7.55
CA PHE A 197 24.09 -11.49 -6.42
C PHE A 197 22.56 -11.54 -6.58
N PRO A 198 21.79 -11.55 -5.47
CA PRO A 198 22.23 -11.60 -4.07
C PRO A 198 22.72 -12.98 -3.63
N TYR A 199 23.70 -13.01 -2.73
CA TYR A 199 24.19 -14.29 -2.20
C TYR A 199 23.46 -14.69 -0.92
N SER A 200 22.80 -15.84 -0.95
CA SER A 200 22.16 -16.43 0.24
C SER A 200 23.19 -16.96 1.22
N LEU A 201 23.04 -16.62 2.49
CA LEU A 201 23.86 -17.16 3.57
C LEU A 201 23.59 -18.65 3.75
N LYS A 202 24.64 -19.45 3.94
CA LYS A 202 24.48 -20.87 4.30
C LYS A 202 23.74 -21.00 5.63
N ASN A 203 22.90 -22.03 5.74
CA ASN A 203 22.16 -22.35 6.95
C ASN A 203 23.06 -22.51 8.19
N SER A 204 24.32 -22.89 7.99
CA SER A 204 25.33 -23.00 9.05
C SER A 204 25.64 -21.67 9.76
N PHE A 205 25.31 -20.52 9.16
CA PHE A 205 25.41 -19.19 9.77
C PHE A 205 24.09 -18.73 10.39
N THR A 206 22.98 -19.01 9.71
CA THR A 206 21.66 -18.51 10.11
C THR A 206 21.10 -19.24 11.33
N VAL A 207 21.33 -20.55 11.43
CA VAL A 207 20.80 -21.38 12.53
C VAL A 207 21.47 -21.05 13.86
N PRO A 208 22.82 -21.02 14.01
CA PRO A 208 23.43 -20.72 15.31
C PRO A 208 23.14 -19.29 15.79
N ALA A 209 23.08 -18.33 14.87
CA ALA A 209 22.73 -16.94 15.16
C ALA A 209 21.30 -16.83 15.71
N ASN A 210 20.37 -17.60 15.16
CA ASN A 210 18.99 -17.67 15.65
C ASN A 210 18.83 -18.57 16.89
N PHE A 211 19.68 -19.58 17.09
CA PHE A 211 19.57 -20.51 18.22
C PHE A 211 20.01 -19.85 19.52
N LYS A 212 21.09 -19.05 19.53
CA LYS A 212 21.46 -18.28 20.73
C LYS A 212 20.40 -17.25 21.13
N ARG A 213 19.58 -16.79 20.18
CA ARG A 213 18.42 -15.93 20.44
C ARG A 213 17.38 -16.60 21.35
N ILE A 214 17.23 -17.93 21.23
CA ILE A 214 16.32 -18.75 22.05
C ILE A 214 16.73 -18.73 23.53
N PHE A 215 18.00 -18.51 23.84
CA PHE A 215 18.51 -18.50 25.23
C PHE A 215 18.74 -17.09 25.78
N SER A 216 18.36 -16.04 25.02
CA SER A 216 18.47 -14.67 25.51
C SER A 216 17.40 -14.37 26.57
N LYS A 217 17.67 -13.38 27.44
CA LYS A 217 16.70 -12.93 28.47
C LYS A 217 15.36 -12.48 27.88
N ASP A 218 15.33 -12.15 26.59
CA ASP A 218 14.14 -11.75 25.85
C ASP A 218 13.38 -12.92 25.18
N PHE A 219 13.75 -14.18 25.48
CA PHE A 219 13.17 -15.36 24.82
C PHE A 219 11.64 -15.42 24.87
N GLY A 220 11.03 -15.06 26.00
CA GLY A 220 9.57 -15.04 26.13
C GLY A 220 8.91 -14.09 25.13
N LEU A 221 9.49 -12.90 24.92
CA LEU A 221 8.99 -11.93 23.95
C LEU A 221 9.18 -12.43 22.51
N ILE A 222 10.36 -13.00 22.21
CA ILE A 222 10.73 -13.44 20.85
C ILE A 222 9.91 -14.67 20.44
N SER A 223 9.77 -15.66 21.31
CA SER A 223 8.97 -16.88 21.06
C SER A 223 7.49 -16.55 20.86
N TRP A 224 6.92 -15.70 21.70
CA TRP A 224 5.55 -15.19 21.53
C TRP A 224 5.38 -14.49 20.18
N PHE A 225 6.36 -13.68 19.79
CA PHE A 225 6.32 -12.93 18.54
C PHE A 225 6.40 -13.84 17.30
N LEU A 226 7.29 -14.84 17.30
CA LEU A 226 7.39 -15.84 16.24
C LEU A 226 6.11 -16.68 16.16
N PHE A 227 5.59 -17.14 17.30
CA PHE A 227 4.32 -17.88 17.36
C PHE A 227 3.17 -17.05 16.78
N LYS A 228 3.08 -15.77 17.17
CA LYS A 228 2.10 -14.83 16.63
C LYS A 228 2.26 -14.64 15.12
N GLN A 229 3.47 -14.54 14.58
CA GLN A 229 3.70 -14.45 13.14
C GLN A 229 3.24 -15.72 12.41
N ILE A 230 3.57 -16.90 12.92
CA ILE A 230 3.15 -18.19 12.36
C ILE A 230 1.62 -18.32 12.38
N PHE A 231 0.98 -18.06 13.52
CA PHE A 231 -0.47 -18.10 13.64
C PHE A 231 -1.16 -17.06 12.74
N GLN A 232 -0.61 -15.85 12.67
CA GLN A 232 -1.08 -14.83 11.73
C GLN A 232 -0.94 -15.28 10.29
N PHE A 233 0.15 -15.95 9.92
CA PHE A 233 0.37 -16.46 8.56
C PHE A 233 -0.72 -17.48 8.17
N PHE A 234 -0.99 -18.46 9.03
CA PHE A 234 -2.03 -19.47 8.78
C PHE A 234 -3.44 -18.86 8.76
N SER A 235 -3.81 -18.08 9.77
CA SER A 235 -5.12 -17.41 9.82
C SER A 235 -5.32 -16.44 8.65
N LYS A 236 -4.26 -15.74 8.21
CA LYS A 236 -4.29 -14.83 7.05
C LYS A 236 -4.53 -15.57 5.73
N ARG A 237 -4.13 -16.84 5.59
CA ARG A 237 -4.38 -17.65 4.39
C ARG A 237 -5.76 -18.30 4.38
N ALA A 238 -6.25 -18.75 5.54
CA ALA A 238 -7.56 -19.38 5.66
C ALA A 238 -8.73 -18.38 5.56
N SER A 239 -8.49 -17.09 5.84
CA SER A 239 -9.57 -16.10 5.86
C SER A 239 -10.25 -15.90 4.49
N LEU A 240 -11.58 -15.99 4.48
CA LEU A 240 -12.44 -15.54 3.37
C LEU A 240 -12.53 -14.01 3.30
N LYS A 241 -11.97 -13.26 4.26
CA LYS A 241 -12.00 -11.79 4.20
C LYS A 241 -11.11 -11.29 3.06
N ARG A 242 -11.68 -10.44 2.20
CA ARG A 242 -10.92 -9.70 1.19
C ARG A 242 -10.01 -8.67 1.86
N LYS A 243 -8.77 -8.55 1.37
CA LYS A 243 -7.72 -7.64 1.90
C LYS A 243 -7.35 -6.53 0.93
N GLY A 244 -7.64 -6.73 -0.36
CA GLY A 244 -7.52 -5.73 -1.41
C GLY A 244 -8.64 -4.70 -1.30
N THR A 245 -8.47 -3.64 -2.09
CA THR A 245 -9.35 -2.47 -2.05
C THR A 245 -10.16 -2.38 -3.33
N LEU A 246 -11.47 -2.18 -3.20
CA LEU A 246 -12.39 -1.93 -4.30
C LEU A 246 -12.86 -0.49 -4.26
N ILE A 247 -12.54 0.26 -5.31
CA ILE A 247 -12.98 1.64 -5.51
C ILE A 247 -13.97 1.65 -6.67
N ALA A 248 -15.17 2.17 -6.47
CA ALA A 248 -16.22 2.23 -7.48
C ALA A 248 -16.56 3.68 -7.83
N PHE A 249 -16.64 3.98 -9.14
CA PHE A 249 -17.11 5.27 -9.64
C PHE A 249 -18.55 5.16 -10.16
N SER A 250 -19.41 6.05 -9.68
CA SER A 250 -20.82 6.17 -10.05
C SER A 250 -21.13 7.59 -10.55
N GLY A 251 -22.17 7.73 -11.36
CA GLY A 251 -22.60 9.02 -11.91
C GLY A 251 -23.12 8.91 -13.33
N VAL A 252 -23.77 9.97 -13.81
CA VAL A 252 -24.39 10.05 -15.14
C VAL A 252 -23.37 9.77 -16.25
N ASN A 253 -23.79 9.23 -17.39
CA ASN A 253 -22.92 9.06 -18.55
C ASN A 253 -22.31 10.42 -18.97
N GLY A 254 -21.01 10.46 -19.31
CA GLY A 254 -20.31 11.73 -19.62
C GLY A 254 -19.74 12.50 -18.42
N SER A 255 -19.94 12.01 -17.18
CA SER A 255 -19.42 12.65 -15.96
C SER A 255 -17.90 12.57 -15.73
N GLY A 256 -17.16 11.86 -16.59
CA GLY A 256 -15.70 11.70 -16.46
C GLY A 256 -15.24 10.51 -15.60
N LYS A 257 -16.13 9.54 -15.30
CA LYS A 257 -15.81 8.33 -14.51
C LYS A 257 -14.59 7.58 -15.03
N THR A 258 -14.58 7.26 -16.31
CA THR A 258 -13.49 6.53 -16.98
C THR A 258 -12.16 7.26 -16.87
N THR A 259 -12.17 8.59 -16.99
CA THR A 259 -10.97 9.42 -16.87
C THR A 259 -10.42 9.38 -15.44
N LEU A 260 -11.29 9.59 -14.44
CA LEU A 260 -10.87 9.58 -13.03
C LEU A 260 -10.47 8.19 -12.54
N SER A 261 -11.15 7.12 -12.97
CA SER A 261 -10.79 5.75 -12.58
C SER A 261 -9.43 5.33 -13.15
N LYS A 262 -9.17 5.62 -14.43
CA LYS A 262 -7.85 5.37 -15.05
C LYS A 262 -6.76 6.27 -14.46
N GLY A 263 -7.07 7.55 -14.20
CA GLY A 263 -6.14 8.48 -13.56
C GLY A 263 -5.75 8.02 -12.15
N LEU A 264 -6.73 7.57 -11.36
CA LEU A 264 -6.50 7.05 -10.02
C LEU A 264 -5.66 5.77 -10.06
N LEU A 265 -5.96 4.87 -11.00
CA LEU A 265 -5.17 3.66 -11.19
C LEU A 265 -3.72 4.00 -11.55
N LYS A 266 -3.50 4.92 -12.49
CA LYS A 266 -2.16 5.39 -12.89
C LYS A 266 -1.40 6.00 -11.71
N ALA A 267 -2.07 6.78 -10.86
CA ALA A 267 -1.47 7.36 -9.67
C ALA A 267 -1.01 6.27 -8.68
N TYR A 268 -1.75 5.18 -8.56
CA TYR A 268 -1.39 4.07 -7.69
C TYR A 268 -0.48 3.00 -8.32
N ALA A 269 -0.31 2.98 -9.65
CA ALA A 269 0.47 1.96 -10.35
C ALA A 269 1.89 1.85 -9.79
N LYS A 270 2.65 2.95 -9.78
CA LYS A 270 4.04 2.98 -9.24
C LYS A 270 4.13 2.45 -7.81
N LEU A 271 3.12 2.75 -7.01
CA LEU A 271 3.08 2.29 -5.63
C LEU A 271 2.82 0.78 -5.55
N PHE A 272 1.83 0.28 -6.28
CA PHE A 272 1.48 -1.14 -6.28
C PHE A 272 2.62 -1.99 -6.84
N ASP A 273 3.32 -1.50 -7.87
CA ASP A 273 4.52 -2.14 -8.42
C ASP A 273 5.62 -2.27 -7.36
N ARG A 274 5.88 -1.22 -6.57
CA ARG A 274 6.86 -1.26 -5.46
C ARG A 274 6.48 -2.25 -4.37
N LEU A 275 5.18 -2.46 -4.14
CA LEU A 275 4.69 -3.44 -3.17
C LEU A 275 4.61 -4.86 -3.74
N ASN A 276 4.97 -5.07 -5.02
CA ASN A 276 4.78 -6.31 -5.75
C ASN A 276 3.31 -6.79 -5.70
N LEU A 277 2.37 -5.84 -5.86
CA LEU A 277 0.94 -6.07 -5.89
C LEU A 277 0.37 -5.57 -7.22
N ASN A 278 -0.73 -6.17 -7.67
CA ASN A 278 -1.40 -5.71 -8.89
C ASN A 278 -2.44 -4.64 -8.59
N SER A 279 -2.62 -3.74 -9.55
CA SER A 279 -3.76 -2.83 -9.59
C SER A 279 -4.46 -2.96 -10.94
N GLU A 280 -5.79 -3.00 -10.96
CA GLU A 280 -6.56 -3.26 -12.16
C GLU A 280 -7.76 -2.33 -12.34
N TYR A 281 -7.93 -1.89 -13.59
CA TYR A 281 -9.14 -1.22 -14.04
C TYR A 281 -10.19 -2.26 -14.43
N TYR A 282 -11.41 -2.13 -13.90
CA TYR A 282 -12.52 -3.01 -14.28
C TYR A 282 -13.72 -2.21 -14.76
N TYR A 283 -14.17 -2.43 -16.00
CA TYR A 283 -15.40 -1.82 -16.50
C TYR A 283 -16.62 -2.66 -16.08
N PHE A 284 -17.44 -2.14 -15.16
CA PHE A 284 -18.63 -2.81 -14.61
C PHE A 284 -19.93 -2.39 -15.33
N GLY A 285 -19.85 -2.10 -16.63
CA GLY A 285 -21.05 -1.91 -17.46
C GLY A 285 -21.71 -3.23 -17.85
N TRP A 286 -22.88 -3.19 -18.47
CA TRP A 286 -23.60 -4.40 -18.92
C TRP A 286 -22.72 -5.24 -19.87
N LYS A 287 -22.42 -6.47 -19.44
CA LYS A 287 -21.74 -7.48 -20.26
C LYS A 287 -22.31 -8.84 -19.89
N PRO A 288 -23.09 -9.49 -20.77
CA PRO A 288 -23.71 -10.77 -20.46
C PRO A 288 -22.64 -11.84 -20.24
N ILE A 289 -22.69 -12.53 -19.10
CA ILE A 289 -21.79 -13.65 -18.82
C ILE A 289 -22.47 -14.98 -19.12
N PHE A 290 -23.74 -15.15 -18.74
CA PHE A 290 -24.40 -16.43 -18.94
C PHE A 290 -24.64 -16.72 -20.44
N PRO A 291 -24.55 -17.99 -20.86
CA PRO A 291 -24.66 -18.36 -22.28
C PRO A 291 -25.98 -17.90 -22.91
N TRP A 292 -27.09 -18.07 -22.19
CA TRP A 292 -28.42 -17.71 -22.66
C TRP A 292 -28.56 -16.19 -22.90
N THR A 293 -28.03 -15.37 -21.99
CA THR A 293 -28.00 -13.91 -22.13
C THR A 293 -27.14 -13.46 -23.28
N LYS A 294 -26.00 -14.11 -23.50
CA LYS A 294 -25.15 -13.83 -24.68
C LYS A 294 -25.90 -14.10 -25.98
N LEU A 295 -26.66 -15.20 -26.05
CA LEU A 295 -27.46 -15.55 -27.21
C LEU A 295 -28.60 -14.53 -27.44
N ILE A 296 -29.34 -14.19 -26.38
CA ILE A 296 -30.42 -13.18 -26.45
C ILE A 296 -29.85 -11.82 -26.86
N SER A 297 -28.73 -11.41 -26.27
CA SER A 297 -28.09 -10.13 -26.56
C SER A 297 -27.66 -10.03 -28.02
N LYS A 298 -27.03 -11.07 -28.57
CA LYS A 298 -26.65 -11.11 -29.99
C LYS A 298 -27.88 -11.04 -30.91
N LYS A 299 -28.96 -11.76 -30.57
CA LYS A 299 -30.21 -11.73 -31.36
C LYS A 299 -30.86 -10.35 -31.33
N MET A 300 -30.86 -9.65 -30.20
CA MET A 300 -31.42 -8.31 -30.08
C MET A 300 -30.56 -7.26 -30.78
N GLU A 301 -29.24 -7.34 -30.65
CA GLU A 301 -28.28 -6.44 -31.30
C GLU A 301 -28.41 -6.49 -32.82
N LYS A 302 -28.59 -7.68 -33.41
CA LYS A 302 -28.91 -7.86 -34.84
C LYS A 302 -30.20 -7.16 -35.28
N LYS A 303 -31.15 -6.96 -34.36
CA LYS A 303 -32.42 -6.25 -34.60
C LYS A 303 -32.30 -4.75 -34.31
N GLY A 304 -31.09 -4.22 -34.08
CA GLY A 304 -30.87 -2.83 -33.69
C GLY A 304 -31.38 -2.48 -32.29
N LYS A 305 -31.80 -3.47 -31.50
CA LYS A 305 -32.34 -3.28 -30.15
C LYS A 305 -31.29 -3.68 -29.12
N ARG A 306 -31.08 -2.85 -28.11
CA ARG A 306 -30.29 -3.26 -26.94
C ARG A 306 -31.21 -4.01 -25.98
N VAL A 307 -30.74 -5.13 -25.41
CA VAL A 307 -31.46 -5.88 -24.35
C VAL A 307 -31.83 -4.95 -23.19
N TYR A 308 -30.95 -3.99 -22.95
CA TYR A 308 -31.13 -2.90 -22.02
C TYR A 308 -31.04 -1.60 -22.80
N ASP A 309 -32.17 -1.11 -23.28
CA ASP A 309 -32.23 0.26 -23.74
C ASP A 309 -32.36 1.16 -22.51
N GLU A 310 -31.31 1.92 -22.22
CA GLU A 310 -31.32 2.92 -21.13
C GLU A 310 -32.33 4.05 -21.43
N SER A 311 -32.84 4.12 -22.67
CA SER A 311 -33.87 5.02 -23.16
C SER A 311 -35.23 4.32 -23.31
N ILE A 312 -35.77 3.76 -22.22
CA ILE A 312 -37.19 3.37 -22.22
C ILE A 312 -38.00 4.63 -22.54
N ASN A 313 -38.75 4.59 -23.65
CA ASN A 313 -39.59 5.70 -24.10
C ASN A 313 -40.56 6.11 -22.99
N LYS A 314 -40.62 7.42 -22.78
CA LYS A 314 -41.00 8.12 -21.54
C LYS A 314 -42.48 8.10 -21.17
N GLU A 315 -43.36 7.55 -21.99
CA GLU A 315 -44.76 8.02 -21.93
C GLU A 315 -45.49 7.64 -20.64
N LYS A 316 -45.18 6.50 -19.98
CA LYS A 316 -45.57 6.25 -18.56
C LYS A 316 -44.61 5.28 -17.86
N ILE A 317 -43.89 5.75 -16.84
CA ILE A 317 -43.16 4.86 -15.92
C ILE A 317 -44.22 4.20 -15.01
N PRO A 318 -44.38 2.87 -15.02
CA PRO A 318 -45.38 2.22 -14.17
C PRO A 318 -45.01 2.38 -12.68
N ASN A 319 -46.03 2.43 -11.82
CA ASN A 319 -45.83 2.39 -10.37
C ASN A 319 -45.24 1.04 -9.94
N PHE A 320 -45.65 -0.05 -10.59
CA PHE A 320 -45.13 -1.39 -10.38
C PHE A 320 -45.11 -2.18 -11.70
N SER A 321 -44.05 -2.95 -11.93
CA SER A 321 -43.94 -3.87 -13.07
C SER A 321 -43.14 -5.10 -12.67
N LEU A 322 -43.83 -6.23 -12.49
CA LEU A 322 -43.20 -7.52 -12.15
C LEU A 322 -42.09 -7.90 -13.16
N LYS A 323 -42.30 -7.60 -14.44
CA LYS A 323 -41.30 -7.83 -15.50
C LYS A 323 -40.00 -7.05 -15.24
N LEU A 324 -40.10 -5.78 -14.84
CA LEU A 324 -38.92 -4.96 -14.52
C LEU A 324 -38.27 -5.39 -13.21
N GLU A 325 -39.04 -5.84 -12.22
CA GLU A 325 -38.49 -6.40 -10.97
C GLU A 325 -37.69 -7.68 -11.22
N LEU A 326 -38.25 -8.62 -11.98
CA LEU A 326 -37.56 -9.85 -12.38
C LEU A 326 -36.32 -9.54 -13.21
N LEU A 327 -36.37 -8.52 -14.08
CA LEU A 327 -35.21 -8.05 -14.83
C LEU A 327 -34.11 -7.53 -13.89
N PHE A 328 -34.44 -6.73 -12.86
CA PHE A 328 -33.46 -6.27 -11.88
C PHE A 328 -32.85 -7.41 -11.07
N LEU A 329 -33.66 -8.39 -10.66
CA LEU A 329 -33.16 -9.60 -9.99
C LEU A 329 -32.18 -10.36 -10.88
N TYR A 330 -32.54 -10.51 -12.16
CA TYR A 330 -31.70 -11.17 -13.13
C TYR A 330 -30.35 -10.47 -13.34
N VAL A 331 -30.37 -9.14 -13.54
CA VAL A 331 -29.14 -8.34 -13.66
C VAL A 331 -28.30 -8.44 -12.39
N PHE A 332 -28.94 -8.44 -11.22
CA PHE A 332 -28.24 -8.62 -9.96
C PHE A 332 -27.46 -9.93 -9.91
N ILE A 333 -28.06 -11.04 -10.36
CA ILE A 333 -27.38 -12.36 -10.38
C ILE A 333 -26.19 -12.34 -11.35
N GLU A 334 -26.34 -11.79 -12.55
CA GLU A 334 -25.25 -11.63 -13.53
C GLU A 334 -24.10 -10.78 -12.98
N ASP A 335 -24.40 -9.61 -12.42
CA ASP A 335 -23.40 -8.71 -11.86
C ASP A 335 -22.78 -9.29 -10.56
N LEU A 336 -23.53 -10.05 -9.76
CA LEU A 336 -23.00 -10.74 -8.58
C LEU A 336 -22.01 -11.83 -8.99
N PHE A 337 -22.36 -12.63 -10.01
CA PHE A 337 -21.46 -13.62 -10.57
C PHE A 337 -20.16 -12.96 -11.06
N ARG A 338 -20.26 -11.85 -11.80
CA ARG A 338 -19.09 -11.07 -12.22
C ARG A 338 -18.22 -10.64 -11.06
N TYR A 339 -18.83 -10.13 -10.00
CA TYR A 339 -18.09 -9.75 -8.81
C TYR A 339 -17.37 -10.96 -8.20
N LEU A 340 -18.07 -12.08 -7.98
CA LEU A 340 -17.54 -13.27 -7.33
C LEU A 340 -16.39 -13.93 -8.10
N PHE A 341 -16.43 -13.92 -9.43
CA PHE A 341 -15.45 -14.62 -10.26
C PHE A 341 -14.34 -13.71 -10.83
N HIS A 342 -14.57 -12.41 -10.99
CA HIS A 342 -13.57 -11.50 -11.57
C HIS A 342 -12.97 -10.48 -10.60
N ILE A 343 -13.75 -9.99 -9.62
CA ILE A 343 -13.30 -8.94 -8.71
C ILE A 343 -12.86 -9.55 -7.38
N TYR A 344 -13.69 -10.38 -6.77
CA TYR A 344 -13.45 -10.94 -5.45
C TYR A 344 -12.13 -11.73 -5.33
N PRO A 345 -11.72 -12.56 -6.31
CA PRO A 345 -10.44 -13.27 -6.22
C PRO A 345 -9.25 -12.32 -6.19
N LYS A 346 -9.32 -11.22 -6.95
CA LYS A 346 -8.30 -10.14 -6.97
C LYS A 346 -8.21 -9.43 -5.63
N LEU A 347 -9.37 -9.10 -5.05
CA LEU A 347 -9.43 -8.52 -3.71
C LEU A 347 -8.93 -9.49 -2.62
N ARG A 348 -9.03 -10.81 -2.80
CA ARG A 348 -8.39 -11.79 -1.88
C ARG A 348 -6.87 -11.83 -2.03
N LYS A 349 -6.35 -11.57 -3.23
CA LYS A 349 -4.92 -11.43 -3.54
C LYS A 349 -4.31 -10.09 -3.13
N ARG A 350 -5.04 -9.26 -2.37
CA ARG A 350 -4.62 -7.92 -1.90
C ARG A 350 -4.47 -6.89 -3.04
N GLU A 351 -5.09 -7.12 -4.17
CA GLU A 351 -5.00 -6.22 -5.33
C GLU A 351 -5.93 -5.02 -5.17
N LEU A 352 -5.61 -3.92 -5.84
CA LEU A 352 -6.50 -2.77 -6.01
C LEU A 352 -7.36 -2.97 -7.25
N VAL A 353 -8.68 -2.91 -7.10
CA VAL A 353 -9.61 -2.91 -8.24
C VAL A 353 -10.31 -1.56 -8.29
N VAL A 354 -10.12 -0.83 -9.39
CA VAL A 354 -10.82 0.42 -9.67
C VAL A 354 -11.89 0.18 -10.72
N SER A 355 -13.15 0.24 -10.29
CA SER A 355 -14.32 -0.08 -11.08
C SER A 355 -14.92 1.18 -11.71
N ASP A 356 -14.95 1.24 -13.05
CA ASP A 356 -15.78 2.21 -13.77
C ASP A 356 -17.20 1.67 -13.90
N ARG A 357 -18.12 2.34 -13.21
CA ARG A 357 -19.45 1.84 -12.84
C ARG A 357 -19.37 0.73 -11.80
N TYR A 358 -20.52 0.46 -11.21
CA TYR A 358 -20.74 -0.68 -10.32
C TYR A 358 -22.22 -1.05 -10.40
N PHE A 359 -22.66 -2.05 -9.64
CA PHE A 359 -24.07 -2.46 -9.63
C PHE A 359 -25.04 -1.29 -9.36
N TYR A 360 -24.58 -0.25 -8.64
CA TYR A 360 -25.32 0.97 -8.36
C TYR A 360 -25.80 1.74 -9.61
N ARG A 361 -25.21 1.48 -10.78
CA ARG A 361 -25.66 2.03 -12.06
C ARG A 361 -27.11 1.67 -12.36
N MET A 362 -27.58 0.51 -11.90
CA MET A 362 -28.96 0.06 -12.10
C MET A 362 -29.96 1.01 -11.43
N TYR A 363 -29.59 1.61 -10.31
CA TYR A 363 -30.43 2.60 -9.65
C TYR A 363 -30.39 3.96 -10.34
N GLY A 364 -29.20 4.40 -10.77
CA GLY A 364 -29.00 5.71 -11.37
C GLY A 364 -29.53 5.84 -12.81
N GLN A 365 -29.39 4.79 -13.63
CA GLN A 365 -29.66 4.85 -15.06
C GLN A 365 -31.11 4.50 -15.44
N TYR A 366 -31.84 3.76 -14.59
CA TYR A 366 -33.18 3.27 -14.93
C TYR A 366 -34.26 4.08 -14.22
N PRO A 367 -35.14 4.81 -14.93
CA PRO A 367 -36.17 5.64 -14.30
C PRO A 367 -37.08 4.87 -13.32
N TYR A 368 -37.46 3.63 -13.68
CA TYR A 368 -38.28 2.76 -12.84
C TYR A 368 -37.63 2.38 -11.49
N ALA A 369 -36.30 2.49 -11.35
CA ALA A 369 -35.60 2.09 -10.12
C ALA A 369 -36.02 2.90 -8.88
N LYS A 370 -36.52 4.13 -9.06
CA LYS A 370 -37.09 4.94 -7.96
C LYS A 370 -38.34 4.28 -7.34
N ASN A 371 -39.16 3.66 -8.18
CA ASN A 371 -40.42 3.02 -7.79
C ASN A 371 -40.21 1.59 -7.28
N SER A 372 -39.19 0.90 -7.78
CA SER A 372 -38.87 -0.46 -7.34
C SER A 372 -38.40 -0.52 -5.87
N ARG A 373 -39.07 -1.35 -5.07
CA ARG A 373 -38.62 -1.70 -3.71
C ARG A 373 -37.49 -2.73 -3.75
N LEU A 374 -37.54 -3.67 -4.70
CA LEU A 374 -36.56 -4.73 -4.84
C LEU A 374 -35.18 -4.16 -5.15
N ILE A 375 -35.04 -3.23 -6.11
CA ILE A 375 -33.73 -2.67 -6.46
C ILE A 375 -33.06 -1.96 -5.26
N LYS A 376 -33.86 -1.29 -4.41
CA LYS A 376 -33.36 -0.66 -3.18
C LYS A 376 -32.78 -1.70 -2.22
N TYR A 377 -33.39 -2.88 -2.14
CA TYR A 377 -32.87 -4.00 -1.36
C TYR A 377 -31.64 -4.63 -2.01
N LEU A 378 -31.69 -4.92 -3.32
CA LEU A 378 -30.57 -5.52 -4.06
C LEU A 378 -29.31 -4.65 -4.00
N VAL A 379 -29.44 -3.32 -4.12
CA VAL A 379 -28.31 -2.38 -3.97
C VAL A 379 -27.67 -2.44 -2.58
N LYS A 380 -28.47 -2.63 -1.53
CA LYS A 380 -27.97 -2.76 -0.15
C LYS A 380 -27.28 -4.10 0.11
N MET A 381 -27.77 -5.16 -0.53
CA MET A 381 -27.28 -6.54 -0.42
C MET A 381 -26.02 -6.79 -1.27
N PHE A 382 -25.87 -6.10 -2.40
CA PHE A 382 -24.72 -6.25 -3.27
C PHE A 382 -23.42 -5.95 -2.50
N PRO A 383 -22.33 -6.72 -2.73
CA PRO A 383 -21.05 -6.49 -2.06
C PRO A 383 -20.62 -5.02 -2.11
N ARG A 384 -20.34 -4.44 -0.95
CA ARG A 384 -20.02 -3.00 -0.88
C ARG A 384 -18.56 -2.75 -1.29
N PRO A 385 -18.31 -1.78 -2.18
CA PRO A 385 -16.98 -1.20 -2.38
C PRO A 385 -16.46 -0.61 -1.07
N ASP A 386 -15.15 -0.48 -0.95
CA ASP A 386 -14.55 0.25 0.17
C ASP A 386 -14.77 1.75 0.01
N PHE A 387 -14.70 2.20 -1.23
CA PHE A 387 -14.93 3.58 -1.62
C PHE A 387 -15.88 3.62 -2.79
N THR A 388 -16.93 4.43 -2.64
CA THR A 388 -17.83 4.74 -3.76
C THR A 388 -17.78 6.25 -3.98
N PHE A 389 -17.35 6.65 -5.17
CA PHE A 389 -17.32 8.04 -5.59
C PHE A 389 -18.49 8.34 -6.51
N LEU A 390 -19.30 9.35 -6.16
CA LEU A 390 -20.37 9.85 -7.01
C LEU A 390 -19.90 11.14 -7.69
N LEU A 391 -19.75 11.08 -9.01
CA LEU A 391 -19.39 12.25 -9.82
C LEU A 391 -20.63 13.09 -10.13
N GLU A 392 -20.63 14.31 -9.62
CA GLU A 392 -21.70 15.28 -9.83
C GLU A 392 -21.27 16.28 -10.90
N VAL A 393 -22.09 16.42 -11.93
CA VAL A 393 -21.91 17.36 -13.04
C VAL A 393 -23.24 18.07 -13.26
N GLU A 394 -23.15 19.36 -13.54
CA GLU A 394 -24.28 20.18 -13.97
C GLU A 394 -24.85 19.64 -15.29
N VAL A 395 -26.18 19.72 -15.45
CA VAL A 395 -26.89 19.12 -16.59
C VAL A 395 -26.48 19.79 -17.90
N ASP A 396 -26.24 21.09 -17.88
CA ASP A 396 -25.79 21.84 -19.07
C ASP A 396 -24.48 21.25 -19.62
N ILE A 397 -23.50 21.02 -18.76
CA ILE A 397 -22.22 20.40 -19.12
C ILE A 397 -22.43 18.95 -19.62
N LEU A 398 -23.37 18.19 -19.03
CA LEU A 398 -23.68 16.84 -19.49
C LEU A 398 -24.33 16.87 -20.89
N ALA A 399 -25.25 17.80 -21.14
CA ALA A 399 -25.94 17.95 -22.41
C ALA A 399 -24.98 18.34 -23.54
N GLU A 400 -24.03 19.24 -23.26
CA GLU A 400 -22.95 19.58 -24.19
C GLU A 400 -22.09 18.35 -24.56
N ARG A 401 -21.78 17.50 -23.58
CA ARG A 401 -20.96 16.29 -23.77
C ARG A 401 -21.71 15.14 -24.42
N ARG A 402 -23.04 15.09 -24.27
CA ARG A 402 -23.92 13.98 -24.68
C ARG A 402 -25.08 14.48 -25.50
N LYS A 403 -24.77 14.92 -26.73
CA LYS A 403 -25.76 15.37 -27.72
C LYS A 403 -26.79 14.29 -28.10
N ASP A 404 -26.49 13.03 -27.81
CA ASP A 404 -27.38 11.87 -28.01
C ASP A 404 -28.45 11.71 -26.92
N GLN A 405 -28.41 12.49 -25.83
CA GLN A 405 -29.38 12.40 -24.74
C GLN A 405 -30.15 13.71 -24.56
N THR A 406 -31.47 13.60 -24.31
CA THR A 406 -32.30 14.76 -23.97
C THR A 406 -31.93 15.30 -22.60
N ARG A 407 -32.00 16.63 -22.44
CA ARG A 407 -31.75 17.32 -21.15
C ARG A 407 -32.55 16.71 -20.00
N GLN A 408 -33.84 16.47 -20.22
CA GLN A 408 -34.72 15.86 -19.23
C GLN A 408 -34.27 14.45 -18.81
N ASN A 409 -33.75 13.62 -19.74
CA ASN A 409 -33.21 12.30 -19.37
C ASN A 409 -31.97 12.44 -18.47
N LEU A 410 -31.09 13.40 -18.77
CA LEU A 410 -29.93 13.70 -17.93
C LEU A 410 -30.33 14.21 -16.54
N GLU A 411 -31.37 15.04 -16.44
CA GLU A 411 -31.96 15.50 -15.18
C GLU A 411 -32.51 14.33 -14.37
N GLU A 412 -33.32 13.46 -14.98
CA GLU A 412 -33.87 12.27 -14.32
C GLU A 412 -32.78 11.33 -13.80
N GLN A 413 -31.74 11.06 -14.61
CA GLN A 413 -30.58 10.26 -14.20
C GLN A 413 -29.83 10.92 -13.04
N ARG A 414 -29.60 12.24 -13.10
CA ARG A 414 -28.96 12.99 -12.00
C ARG A 414 -29.77 12.87 -10.72
N ASP A 415 -31.09 12.98 -10.81
CA ASP A 415 -31.99 12.87 -9.66
C ASP A 415 -32.03 11.44 -9.10
N ASN A 416 -31.94 10.42 -9.95
CA ASN A 416 -31.79 9.03 -9.52
C ASN A 416 -30.49 8.83 -8.73
N TYR A 417 -29.36 9.32 -9.26
CA TYR A 417 -28.07 9.27 -8.56
C TYR A 417 -28.08 10.10 -7.27
N THR A 418 -28.82 11.20 -7.23
CA THR A 418 -29.00 11.98 -6.00
C THR A 418 -29.77 11.18 -4.95
N ASN A 419 -30.80 10.45 -5.35
CA ASN A 419 -31.53 9.55 -4.44
C ASN A 419 -30.70 8.35 -3.98
N LEU A 420 -29.77 7.86 -4.82
CA LEU A 420 -28.83 6.81 -4.44
C LEU A 420 -27.96 7.20 -3.23
N ILE A 421 -27.69 8.50 -3.02
CA ILE A 421 -26.91 9.00 -1.87
C ILE A 421 -27.53 8.55 -0.55
N LYS A 422 -28.86 8.52 -0.47
CA LYS A 422 -29.61 8.10 0.72
C LYS A 422 -29.41 6.61 1.05
N ILE A 423 -29.00 5.80 0.06
CA ILE A 423 -28.87 4.35 0.17
C ILE A 423 -27.42 3.94 0.42
N VAL A 424 -26.48 4.42 -0.40
CA VAL A 424 -25.07 3.95 -0.40
C VAL A 424 -24.09 4.91 0.26
N LYS A 425 -24.51 6.15 0.58
CA LYS A 425 -23.68 7.20 1.20
C LYS A 425 -22.30 7.39 0.49
N PRO A 426 -22.29 7.64 -0.83
CA PRO A 426 -21.04 7.78 -1.58
C PRO A 426 -20.34 9.10 -1.26
N ILE A 427 -19.03 9.16 -1.49
CA ILE A 427 -18.25 10.38 -1.42
C ILE A 427 -18.53 11.20 -2.68
N ARG A 428 -19.07 12.41 -2.50
CA ARG A 428 -19.47 13.30 -3.58
C ARG A 428 -18.26 14.05 -4.14
N VAL A 429 -18.10 14.02 -5.45
CA VAL A 429 -17.01 14.69 -6.17
C VAL A 429 -17.60 15.57 -7.25
N LYS A 430 -17.43 16.89 -7.11
CA LYS A 430 -17.83 17.86 -8.13
C LYS A 430 -16.87 17.74 -9.31
N SER A 431 -17.34 17.13 -10.40
CA SER A 431 -16.54 16.91 -11.60
C SER A 431 -16.56 18.19 -12.46
N ARG A 432 -15.77 19.18 -12.02
CA ARG A 432 -15.42 20.40 -12.79
C ARG A 432 -14.12 20.15 -13.58
N LYS A 433 -13.72 21.11 -14.44
CA LYS A 433 -12.61 21.00 -15.41
C LYS A 433 -11.25 20.51 -14.85
N PHE A 434 -11.02 20.51 -13.53
CA PHE A 434 -9.74 20.13 -12.91
C PHE A 434 -9.70 18.65 -12.53
N VAL A 435 -9.28 17.79 -13.47
CA VAL A 435 -9.11 16.34 -13.25
C VAL A 435 -8.09 16.07 -12.13
N ASP A 436 -6.95 16.76 -12.15
CA ASP A 436 -5.85 16.51 -11.20
C ASP A 436 -6.22 16.86 -9.76
N LYS A 437 -6.93 17.97 -9.55
CA LYS A 437 -7.45 18.36 -8.23
C LYS A 437 -8.40 17.31 -7.66
N ASN A 438 -9.25 16.74 -8.52
CA ASN A 438 -10.14 15.66 -8.12
C ASN A 438 -9.35 14.38 -7.81
N LEU A 439 -8.37 14.00 -8.64
CA LEU A 439 -7.49 12.86 -8.37
C LEU A 439 -6.77 12.99 -7.02
N TYR A 440 -6.20 14.15 -6.73
CA TYR A 440 -5.54 14.40 -5.44
C TYR A 440 -6.50 14.17 -4.26
N LYS A 441 -7.70 14.74 -4.32
CA LYS A 441 -8.73 14.55 -3.28
C LYS A 441 -9.16 13.09 -3.13
N LEU A 442 -9.29 12.35 -4.24
CA LEU A 442 -9.64 10.93 -4.22
C LEU A 442 -8.54 10.11 -3.54
N ILE A 443 -7.28 10.41 -3.86
CA ILE A 443 -6.11 9.77 -3.26
C ILE A 443 -6.10 10.04 -1.76
N GLU A 444 -6.18 11.31 -1.35
CA GLU A 444 -6.15 11.76 0.04
C GLU A 444 -7.13 10.98 0.93
N VAL A 445 -8.35 10.74 0.42
CA VAL A 445 -9.40 10.01 1.12
C VAL A 445 -9.17 8.49 1.13
N THR A 446 -8.55 7.93 0.10
CA THR A 446 -8.48 6.46 -0.09
C THR A 446 -7.20 5.82 0.43
N TRP A 447 -6.06 6.52 0.36
CA TRP A 447 -4.76 5.87 0.55
C TRP A 447 -4.61 5.28 1.96
N LYS A 448 -4.93 6.02 3.02
CA LYS A 448 -4.73 5.57 4.41
C LYS A 448 -5.42 4.24 4.72
N ASP A 449 -6.70 4.13 4.36
CA ASP A 449 -7.48 2.92 4.60
C ASP A 449 -7.07 1.77 3.69
N MET A 450 -6.71 2.07 2.43
CA MET A 450 -6.18 1.08 1.50
C MET A 450 -4.92 0.43 2.08
N PHE A 451 -3.97 1.23 2.56
CA PHE A 451 -2.75 0.72 3.20
C PHE A 451 -3.06 -0.09 4.47
N ARG A 452 -3.91 0.44 5.35
CA ARG A 452 -4.33 -0.26 6.56
C ARG A 452 -4.92 -1.66 6.25
N LYS A 453 -5.65 -1.80 5.13
CA LYS A 453 -6.23 -3.07 4.71
C LYS A 453 -5.22 -4.08 4.15
N LEU A 454 -4.17 -3.62 3.48
CA LEU A 454 -3.13 -4.49 2.93
C LEU A 454 -2.40 -5.30 4.02
N GLY A 455 -2.46 -4.83 5.28
CA GLY A 455 -2.22 -5.65 6.46
C GLY A 455 -0.79 -6.19 6.57
N TYR A 456 0.18 -5.35 6.20
CA TYR A 456 1.58 -5.56 6.54
C TYR A 456 1.82 -5.20 8.01
#